data_AF-A0A2P5KAW1-F1
#
_entry.id   AF-A0A2P5KAW1-F1
#
_cell.length_a   1.000
_cell.length_b   1.000
_cell.length_c   1.000
_cell.angle_alpha   90.00
_cell.angle_beta   90.00
_cell.angle_gamma   90.00
#
_symmetry.space_group_name_H-M   'P 1'
#
loop_
_entity.id
_entity.type
_entity.pdbx_description
1 polymer ?
#
loop_
_entity_poly.entity_id
_entity_poly.type
_entity_poly.pdbx_seq_one_letter_code
_entity_poly.pdbx_strand_id
1 'polypeptide(L)'
;MRQHKLSAHQRMAVLDAWKAGDSTLALCKTHGISRATLYLWKQTYTGMSAEAIQRWDALAREHAVLRRQMLREQADRMLLQAVLQALELTVEQKRAMVLWARTMRLSSVSRACQLLRLSRSQFSFDAANDPHAQSKLFCAHADFSPL
;
A
#
# COMPACT_ATOMS: atom_id res chain seq x y z
N MET A 1 5.30 -34.14 -4.36
CA MET A 1 5.76 -33.61 -5.66
C MET A 1 5.08 -32.28 -5.94
N ARG A 2 5.83 -31.20 -6.23
CA ARG A 2 5.21 -29.97 -6.74
C ARG A 2 4.76 -30.24 -8.17
N GLN A 3 3.46 -30.24 -8.43
CA GLN A 3 2.97 -30.31 -9.79
C GLN A 3 3.42 -29.06 -10.56
N HIS A 4 3.95 -29.26 -11.75
CA HIS A 4 4.35 -28.16 -12.63
C HIS A 4 3.11 -27.35 -13.01
N LYS A 5 3.18 -26.02 -12.87
CA LYS A 5 2.05 -25.14 -13.19
C LYS A 5 1.89 -25.09 -14.71
N LEU A 6 0.72 -25.48 -15.22
CA LEU A 6 0.45 -25.48 -16.66
C LEU A 6 0.49 -24.07 -17.23
N SER A 7 1.01 -23.94 -18.46
CA SER A 7 1.09 -22.65 -19.16
C SER A 7 -0.30 -22.11 -19.51
N ALA A 8 -0.41 -20.82 -19.86
CA ALA A 8 -1.67 -20.24 -20.32
C ALA A 8 -2.21 -20.96 -21.57
N HIS A 9 -1.34 -21.29 -22.52
CA HIS A 9 -1.72 -22.07 -23.71
C HIS A 9 -2.20 -23.49 -23.37
N GLN A 10 -1.52 -24.18 -22.45
CA GLN A 10 -1.96 -25.51 -22.01
C GLN A 10 -3.33 -25.48 -21.33
N ARG A 11 -3.59 -24.45 -20.51
CA ARG A 11 -4.90 -24.24 -19.88
C ARG A 11 -6.00 -24.01 -20.92
N MET A 12 -5.73 -23.21 -21.95
CA MET A 12 -6.67 -22.99 -23.03
C MET A 12 -6.94 -24.24 -23.86
N ALA A 13 -5.90 -25.00 -24.21
CA ALA A 13 -6.04 -26.25 -24.93
C ALA A 13 -6.97 -27.24 -24.19
N VAL A 14 -6.83 -27.33 -22.87
CA VAL A 14 -7.71 -28.16 -22.01
C VAL A 14 -9.16 -27.66 -22.06
N LEU A 15 -9.37 -26.34 -21.99
CA LEU A 15 -10.71 -25.75 -22.02
C LEU A 15 -11.38 -25.91 -23.38
N ASP A 16 -10.61 -25.82 -24.47
CA ASP A 16 -11.13 -25.97 -25.82
C ASP A 16 -11.44 -27.44 -26.15
N ALA A 17 -10.60 -28.38 -25.72
CA ALA A 17 -10.89 -29.82 -25.76
C ALA A 17 -12.15 -30.18 -24.97
N TRP A 18 -12.33 -29.57 -23.79
CA TRP A 18 -13.56 -29.72 -23.02
C TRP A 18 -14.80 -29.16 -23.76
N LYS A 19 -14.70 -27.98 -24.40
CA LYS A 19 -15.79 -27.40 -25.21
C LYS A 19 -16.12 -28.28 -26.43
N ALA A 20 -15.14 -28.99 -26.97
CA ALA A 20 -15.33 -29.94 -28.07
C ALA A 20 -16.06 -31.23 -27.64
N GLY A 21 -16.27 -31.44 -26.33
CA GLY A 21 -17.04 -32.56 -25.79
C GLY A 21 -16.19 -33.67 -25.17
N ASP A 22 -14.88 -33.46 -24.98
CA ASP A 22 -14.01 -34.48 -24.39
C ASP A 22 -14.37 -34.80 -22.95
N SER A 23 -14.20 -36.08 -22.58
CA SER A 23 -14.50 -36.57 -21.23
C SER A 23 -13.63 -35.85 -20.19
N THR A 24 -14.29 -35.23 -19.19
CA THR A 24 -13.63 -34.55 -18.07
C THR A 24 -12.61 -35.44 -17.35
N LEU A 25 -12.88 -36.75 -17.23
CA LEU A 25 -11.96 -37.71 -16.62
C LEU A 25 -10.69 -37.92 -17.45
N ALA A 26 -10.83 -38.02 -18.77
CA ALA A 26 -9.72 -38.18 -19.68
C ALA A 26 -8.83 -36.93 -19.64
N LEU A 27 -9.41 -35.73 -19.75
CA LEU A 27 -8.69 -34.46 -19.69
C LEU A 27 -7.92 -34.30 -18.36
N CYS A 28 -8.55 -34.63 -17.24
CA CYS A 28 -7.90 -34.57 -15.93
C CYS A 28 -6.69 -35.51 -15.83
N LYS A 29 -6.82 -36.74 -16.35
CA LYS A 29 -5.72 -37.72 -16.37
C LYS A 29 -4.58 -37.29 -17.30
N THR A 30 -4.90 -36.89 -18.53
CA THR A 30 -3.92 -36.51 -19.56
C THR A 30 -3.09 -35.30 -19.14
N HIS A 31 -3.75 -34.29 -18.56
CA HIS A 31 -3.07 -33.04 -18.18
C HIS A 31 -2.64 -33.00 -16.70
N GLY A 32 -2.88 -34.07 -15.94
CA GLY A 32 -2.46 -34.18 -14.55
C GLY A 32 -3.17 -33.20 -13.60
N ILE A 33 -4.39 -32.76 -13.94
CA ILE A 33 -5.17 -31.79 -13.15
C ILE A 33 -6.34 -32.45 -12.44
N SER A 34 -6.80 -31.83 -11.35
CA SER A 34 -8.04 -32.25 -10.69
C SER A 34 -9.27 -31.70 -11.42
N ARG A 35 -10.42 -32.37 -11.26
CA ARG A 35 -11.71 -31.87 -11.76
C ARG A 35 -12.04 -30.48 -11.19
N ALA A 36 -11.72 -30.23 -9.92
CA ALA A 36 -11.93 -28.92 -9.30
C ALA A 36 -11.17 -27.80 -10.01
N THR A 37 -9.92 -28.07 -10.41
CA THR A 37 -9.08 -27.13 -11.17
C THR A 37 -9.68 -26.82 -12.55
N LEU A 38 -10.19 -27.84 -13.25
CA LEU A 38 -10.87 -27.68 -14.54
C LEU A 38 -12.10 -26.75 -14.42
N TYR A 39 -12.95 -26.99 -13.43
CA TYR A 39 -14.14 -26.17 -13.21
C TYR A 39 -13.80 -24.74 -12.76
N LEU A 40 -12.75 -24.58 -11.95
CA LEU A 40 -12.25 -23.26 -11.59
C LEU A 40 -11.82 -22.47 -12.83
N TRP A 41 -11.02 -23.08 -13.71
CA TRP A 41 -10.61 -22.45 -14.97
C TRP A 41 -11.79 -22.11 -15.87
N LYS A 42 -12.82 -22.96 -15.89
CA LYS A 42 -14.06 -22.64 -16.59
C LYS A 42 -14.70 -21.37 -16.03
N GLN A 43 -14.74 -21.18 -14.72
CA GLN A 43 -15.32 -19.96 -14.15
C GLN A 43 -14.44 -18.72 -14.37
N THR A 44 -13.12 -18.87 -14.33
CA THR A 44 -12.19 -17.72 -14.36
C THR A 44 -11.77 -17.30 -15.76
N TYR A 45 -11.67 -18.24 -16.71
CA TYR A 45 -11.06 -18.01 -18.02
C TYR A 45 -12.04 -18.17 -19.19
N THR A 46 -13.33 -18.38 -18.93
CA THR A 46 -14.35 -18.37 -20.00
C THR A 46 -14.32 -17.06 -20.77
N GLY A 47 -14.29 -17.16 -22.11
CA GLY A 47 -14.23 -16.00 -23.01
C GLY A 47 -12.87 -15.31 -23.09
N MET A 48 -11.83 -15.82 -22.42
CA MET A 48 -10.48 -15.28 -22.51
C MET A 48 -9.63 -16.02 -23.54
N SER A 49 -8.72 -15.29 -24.19
CA SER A 49 -7.65 -15.89 -25.02
C SER A 49 -6.45 -16.31 -24.15
N ALA A 50 -5.57 -17.16 -24.69
CA ALA A 50 -4.35 -17.57 -24.00
C ALA A 50 -3.46 -16.36 -23.63
N GLU A 51 -3.35 -15.36 -24.52
CA GLU A 51 -2.64 -14.11 -24.25
C GLU A 51 -3.27 -13.31 -23.10
N ALA A 52 -4.60 -13.23 -23.07
CA ALA A 52 -5.33 -12.54 -22.01
C ALA A 52 -5.09 -13.20 -20.65
N ILE A 53 -5.07 -14.54 -20.59
CA ILE A 53 -4.77 -15.30 -19.36
C ILE A 53 -3.33 -15.05 -18.91
N GLN A 54 -2.38 -15.01 -19.84
CA GLN A 54 -0.98 -14.74 -19.51
C GLN A 54 -0.80 -13.32 -18.95
N ARG A 55 -1.41 -12.32 -19.59
CA ARG A 55 -1.39 -10.93 -19.10
C ARG A 55 -2.09 -10.82 -17.75
N TRP A 56 -3.22 -11.49 -17.56
CA TRP A 56 -3.96 -11.50 -16.30
C TRP A 56 -3.14 -12.12 -15.16
N ASP A 57 -2.46 -13.24 -15.38
CA ASP A 57 -1.60 -13.86 -14.37
C ASP A 57 -0.36 -12.99 -14.06
N ALA A 58 0.21 -12.30 -15.06
CA ALA A 58 1.29 -11.35 -14.84
C ALA A 58 0.82 -10.19 -13.96
N LEU A 59 -0.31 -9.58 -14.31
CA LEU A 59 -0.89 -8.48 -13.55
C LEU A 59 -1.28 -8.91 -12.13
N ALA A 60 -1.86 -10.10 -11.96
CA ALA A 60 -2.21 -10.63 -10.65
C ALA A 60 -0.98 -10.82 -9.75
N ARG A 61 0.16 -11.24 -10.32
CA ARG A 61 1.44 -11.34 -9.58
C ARG A 61 1.96 -9.98 -9.17
N GLU A 62 2.00 -9.03 -10.10
CA GLU A 62 2.44 -7.65 -9.81
C GLU A 62 1.55 -7.01 -8.76
N HIS A 63 0.22 -7.13 -8.91
CA HIS A 63 -0.75 -6.65 -7.94
C HIS A 63 -0.54 -7.28 -6.56
N ALA A 64 -0.23 -8.57 -6.47
CA ALA A 64 0.08 -9.23 -5.20
C ALA A 64 1.40 -8.75 -4.57
N VAL A 65 2.41 -8.43 -5.38
CA VAL A 65 3.66 -7.80 -4.89
C VAL A 65 3.39 -6.39 -4.38
N LEU A 66 2.72 -5.56 -5.19
CA LEU A 66 2.38 -4.18 -4.84
C LEU A 66 1.52 -4.11 -3.58
N ARG A 67 0.51 -4.97 -3.45
CA ARG A 67 -0.33 -5.03 -2.24
C ARG A 67 0.50 -5.34 -1.00
N ARG A 68 1.45 -6.29 -1.08
CA ARG A 68 2.32 -6.64 0.05
C ARG A 68 3.23 -5.47 0.44
N GLN A 69 3.82 -4.79 -0.54
CA GLN A 69 4.65 -3.60 -0.29
C GLN A 69 3.82 -2.48 0.35
N MET A 70 2.65 -2.16 -0.22
CA MET A 70 1.76 -1.13 0.31
C MET A 70 1.35 -1.40 1.76
N LEU A 71 1.03 -2.67 2.10
CA LEU A 71 0.67 -3.03 3.47
C LEU A 71 1.83 -2.82 4.45
N ARG A 72 3.07 -3.10 4.03
CA ARG A 72 4.27 -2.85 4.85
C ARG A 72 4.45 -1.36 5.12
N GLU A 73 4.41 -0.54 4.06
CA GLU A 73 4.52 0.92 4.18
C GLU A 73 3.40 1.53 5.03
N GLN A 74 2.18 1.00 4.93
CA GLN A 74 1.06 1.42 5.78
C GLN A 74 1.30 1.08 7.24
N ALA A 75 1.83 -0.11 7.54
CA ALA A 75 2.16 -0.52 8.90
C ALA A 75 3.27 0.38 9.49
N ASP A 76 4.33 0.65 8.73
CA ASP A 76 5.42 1.52 9.15
C ASP A 76 4.94 2.96 9.37
N ARG A 77 4.09 3.48 8.47
CA ARG A 77 3.44 4.79 8.66
C ARG A 77 2.59 4.84 9.94
N MET A 78 1.82 3.79 10.22
CA MET A 78 0.99 3.72 11.43
C MET A 78 1.85 3.68 12.69
N LEU A 79 2.94 2.91 12.68
CA LEU A 79 3.89 2.84 13.78
C LEU A 79 4.50 4.23 14.05
N LEU A 80 5.03 4.90 13.02
CA LEU A 80 5.62 6.23 13.16
C LEU A 80 4.59 7.25 13.67
N GLN A 81 3.34 7.19 13.19
CA GLN A 81 2.27 8.06 13.70
C GLN A 81 1.94 7.79 15.18
N ALA A 82 1.97 6.53 15.61
CA ALA A 82 1.74 6.16 17.01
C ALA A 82 2.88 6.66 17.91
N VAL A 83 4.13 6.48 17.48
CA VAL A 83 5.31 6.99 18.18
C VAL A 83 5.26 8.52 18.31
N LEU A 84 4.96 9.24 17.23
CA LEU A 84 4.83 10.71 17.26
C LEU A 84 3.72 11.18 18.21
N GLN A 85 2.65 10.41 18.38
CA GLN A 85 1.59 10.71 19.35
C GLN A 85 2.04 10.45 20.79
N ALA A 86 2.85 9.41 21.01
CA ALA A 86 3.38 9.06 22.32
C ALA A 86 4.48 10.03 22.81
N LEU A 87 5.18 10.73 21.91
CA LEU A 87 6.25 11.68 22.25
C LEU A 87 5.76 13.00 22.89
N GLU A 88 4.44 13.16 23.11
CA GLU A 88 3.82 14.34 23.78
C GLU A 88 4.40 15.70 23.35
N LEU A 89 4.63 15.88 22.05
CA LEU A 89 5.27 17.08 21.50
C LEU A 89 4.48 18.36 21.84
N THR A 90 5.21 19.42 22.23
CA THR A 90 4.61 20.73 22.48
C THR A 90 4.10 21.37 21.19
N VAL A 91 3.17 22.33 21.31
CA VAL A 91 2.62 23.07 20.16
C VAL A 91 3.74 23.77 19.37
N GLU A 92 4.73 24.35 20.06
CA GLU A 92 5.88 25.02 19.44
C GLU A 92 6.77 24.05 18.66
N GLN A 93 7.07 22.87 19.22
CA GLN A 93 7.84 21.82 18.53
C GLN A 93 7.11 21.36 17.26
N LYS A 94 5.79 21.14 17.34
CA LYS A 94 4.97 20.77 16.17
C LYS A 94 5.00 21.86 15.10
N ARG A 95 4.93 23.14 15.46
CA ARG A 95 5.06 24.26 14.51
C ARG A 95 6.42 24.27 13.83
N ALA A 96 7.50 24.13 14.60
CA ALA A 96 8.86 24.08 14.07
C ALA A 96 9.01 22.93 13.06
N MET A 97 8.47 21.74 13.36
CA MET A 97 8.45 20.61 12.43
C MET A 97 7.64 20.88 11.15
N VAL A 98 6.49 21.57 11.23
CA VAL A 98 5.70 21.96 10.05
C VAL A 98 6.47 22.94 9.17
N LEU A 99 7.15 23.93 9.78
CA LEU A 99 7.99 24.88 9.06
C LEU A 99 9.20 24.18 8.42
N TRP A 100 9.84 23.27 9.14
CA TRP A 100 10.91 22.44 8.61
C TRP A 100 10.44 21.58 7.42
N ALA A 101 9.28 20.92 7.53
CA ALA A 101 8.71 20.14 6.43
C ALA A 101 8.37 20.99 5.19
N ARG A 102 7.96 22.25 5.40
CA ARG A 102 7.74 23.23 4.32
C ARG A 102 9.04 23.64 3.64
N THR A 103 10.08 23.97 4.41
CA THR A 103 11.39 24.41 3.88
C THR A 103 12.07 23.29 3.10
N MET A 104 12.01 22.06 3.61
CA MET A 104 12.51 20.86 2.93
C MET A 104 11.62 20.36 1.78
N ARG A 105 10.50 21.04 1.50
CA ARG A 105 9.52 20.68 0.45
C ARG A 105 8.97 19.25 0.56
N LEU A 106 8.91 18.69 1.77
CA LEU A 106 8.44 17.33 2.02
C LEU A 106 6.91 17.22 1.91
N SER A 107 6.19 18.28 2.32
CA SER A 107 4.73 18.32 2.22
C SER A 107 4.19 19.75 2.31
N SER A 108 2.92 19.94 1.94
CA SER A 108 2.24 21.21 2.18
C SER A 108 1.99 21.42 3.68
N VAL A 109 1.92 22.68 4.12
CA VAL A 109 1.63 23.04 5.52
C VAL A 109 0.36 22.35 6.01
N SER A 110 -0.69 22.34 5.20
CA SER A 110 -1.96 21.68 5.52
C SER A 110 -1.79 20.17 5.78
N ARG A 111 -1.00 19.48 4.96
CA ARG A 111 -0.71 18.05 5.11
C ARG A 111 0.11 17.80 6.38
N ALA A 112 1.14 18.60 6.63
CA ALA A 112 1.99 18.48 7.80
C ALA A 112 1.22 18.71 9.12
N CYS A 113 0.38 19.76 9.18
CA CYS A 113 -0.48 20.02 10.32
C CYS A 113 -1.42 18.85 10.62
N GLN A 114 -2.01 18.23 9.59
CA GLN A 114 -2.87 17.06 9.75
C GLN A 114 -2.10 15.85 10.31
N LEU A 115 -0.88 15.59 9.83
CA LEU A 115 -0.05 14.48 10.29
C LEU A 115 0.42 14.65 11.74
N LEU A 116 0.74 15.87 12.15
CA LEU A 116 1.18 16.20 13.51
C LEU A 116 0.03 16.51 14.47
N ARG A 117 -1.23 16.36 14.02
CA ARG A 117 -2.45 16.69 14.76
C ARG A 117 -2.42 18.11 15.36
N LEU A 118 -1.94 19.07 14.58
CA LEU A 118 -1.91 20.49 14.92
C LEU A 118 -3.06 21.19 14.17
N SER A 119 -3.91 21.93 14.89
CA SER A 119 -4.96 22.70 14.21
C SER A 119 -4.36 23.86 13.42
N ARG A 120 -5.01 24.28 12.34
CA ARG A 120 -4.53 25.44 11.55
C ARG A 120 -4.51 26.72 12.36
N SER A 121 -5.48 26.90 13.27
CA SER A 121 -5.52 28.03 14.20
C SER A 121 -4.33 27.99 15.17
N GLN A 122 -3.99 26.82 15.72
CA GLN A 122 -2.80 26.65 16.55
C GLN A 122 -1.51 26.79 15.74
N PHE A 123 -1.50 26.57 14.42
CA PHE A 123 -0.33 26.83 13.60
C PHE A 123 -0.17 28.32 13.29
N SER A 124 -1.26 29.02 12.96
CA SER A 124 -1.27 30.45 12.61
C SER A 124 -1.25 31.39 13.82
N PHE A 125 -1.37 30.86 15.04
CA PHE A 125 -1.41 31.67 16.24
C PHE A 125 -0.02 32.26 16.55
N ASP A 126 0.10 33.57 16.41
CA ASP A 126 1.26 34.33 16.88
C ASP A 126 1.18 34.55 18.40
N ALA A 127 2.13 33.98 19.13
CA ALA A 127 2.28 34.18 20.57
C ALA A 127 2.59 35.64 20.95
N ALA A 128 2.95 36.49 19.97
CA ALA A 128 3.18 37.92 20.17
C ALA A 128 1.92 38.69 20.60
N ASN A 129 0.72 38.15 20.35
CA ASN A 129 -0.56 38.74 20.78
C ASN A 129 -1.14 38.09 22.06
N ASP A 130 -0.37 37.23 22.74
CA ASP A 130 -0.81 36.53 23.95
C ASP A 130 -0.14 37.15 25.20
N PRO A 131 -0.89 37.85 26.09
CA PRO A 131 -0.30 38.59 27.22
C PRO A 131 0.41 37.70 28.26
N HIS A 132 0.27 36.37 28.20
CA HIS A 132 0.82 35.43 29.18
C HIS A 132 2.01 34.58 28.70
N ALA A 133 2.42 34.66 27.42
CA ALA A 133 3.40 33.73 26.82
C ALA A 133 4.87 34.23 26.82
N GLN A 134 5.14 35.48 27.22
CA GLN A 134 6.44 36.13 27.03
C GLN A 134 7.58 35.59 27.91
N SER A 135 7.34 34.68 28.87
CA SER A 135 8.36 34.24 29.84
C SER A 135 9.09 32.93 29.50
N LYS A 136 8.72 32.19 28.44
CA LYS A 136 9.27 30.83 28.18
C LYS A 136 10.04 30.66 26.86
N LEU A 137 10.14 31.68 26.01
CA LEU A 137 10.61 31.54 24.63
C LEU A 137 12.13 31.43 24.42
N PHE A 138 12.97 31.39 25.47
CA PHE A 138 14.43 31.49 25.28
C PHE A 138 15.22 30.16 25.25
N CYS A 139 14.60 28.99 25.47
CA CYS A 139 15.37 27.74 25.64
C CYS A 139 15.23 26.66 24.55
N ALA A 140 14.29 26.73 23.59
CA ALA A 140 13.98 25.56 22.74
C ALA A 140 14.71 25.50 21.38
N HIS A 141 15.60 26.45 21.05
CA HIS A 141 16.23 26.52 19.72
C HIS A 141 17.52 25.69 19.55
N ALA A 142 17.98 24.95 20.56
CA ALA A 142 19.28 24.29 20.51
C ALA A 142 19.28 22.83 19.97
N ASP A 143 18.16 22.11 19.97
CA ASP A 143 18.22 20.63 19.85
C ASP A 143 17.87 20.04 18.47
N PHE A 144 17.55 20.86 17.47
CA PHE A 144 17.33 20.38 16.09
C PHE A 144 18.39 20.95 15.14
N SER A 145 19.64 20.56 15.37
CA SER A 145 20.71 20.72 14.39
C SER A 145 20.68 19.52 13.42
N PRO A 146 20.64 19.73 12.10
CA PRO A 146 20.53 18.64 11.13
C PRO A 146 21.87 17.93 10.96
N LEU A 147 21.84 16.59 11.00
CA LEU A 147 22.82 15.72 10.36
C LEU A 147 22.35 15.38 8.93
#